data_AF-A0A5C6QYD4-F1
#
_entry.id   AF-A0A5C6QYD4-F1
#
_cell.length_a   1.000
_cell.length_b   1.000
_cell.length_c   1.000
_cell.angle_alpha   90.00
_cell.angle_beta   90.00
_cell.angle_gamma   90.00
#
_symmetry.space_group_name_H-M   'P 1'
#
loop_
_entity.id
_entity.type
_entity.pdbx_description
1 polymer ?
#
loop_
_entity_poly.entity_id
_entity_poly.type
_entity_poly.pdbx_seq_one_letter_code
_entity_poly.pdbx_strand_id
1 'polypeptide(L)'
;MNDLGIQINRNIKLEIMTVGVDKTPVIVIDNFAIDTHDIIAHACSHAEFKALDNTYYPGIRAPLPKDYIINVLQAIYQDICHIYNIPQPLQLKPQEAYFSLITTAATKLSLLQRMPHFDTSRPFYFAVLHYLNNDNHGNTGLFRHKPTGLDKIEAHNVETYLTSAQRFIDDNGESPQTYCIRSNEHFELYQQIAYKPNRLVIYPGQLLHSIIVSPEKDIDPNPKTGRLTANIFIEFK
;
A
#
# COMPACT_ATOMS: atom_id res chain seq x y z
N MET A 1 3.34 28.81 -6.73
CA MET A 1 3.00 27.40 -6.42
C MET A 1 2.07 27.48 -5.24
N ASN A 2 0.81 27.06 -5.38
CA ASN A 2 -0.09 27.03 -4.24
C ASN A 2 0.31 25.84 -3.36
N ASP A 3 0.62 26.12 -2.10
CA ASP A 3 0.96 25.14 -1.07
C ASP A 3 -0.26 24.24 -0.81
N LEU A 4 -0.38 23.13 -1.55
CA LEU A 4 -1.49 22.19 -1.39
C LEU A 4 -1.20 21.22 -0.24
N GLY A 5 -1.66 21.61 0.95
CA GLY A 5 -1.64 20.80 2.17
C GLY A 5 -2.91 19.97 2.38
N ILE A 6 -3.01 19.37 3.56
CA ILE A 6 -4.24 18.72 4.05
C ILE A 6 -4.44 19.03 5.53
N GLN A 7 -5.67 19.36 5.91
CA GLN A 7 -6.01 19.62 7.31
C GLN A 7 -6.40 18.33 8.01
N ILE A 8 -5.67 17.99 9.08
CA ILE A 8 -5.89 16.78 9.87
C ILE A 8 -7.08 16.97 10.80
N ASN A 9 -7.95 15.96 10.85
CA ASN A 9 -9.08 15.96 11.74
C ASN A 9 -8.62 15.79 13.20
N ARG A 10 -9.14 16.60 14.13
CA ARG A 10 -8.79 16.46 15.55
C ARG A 10 -9.42 15.23 16.22
N ASN A 11 -10.45 14.66 15.60
CA ASN A 11 -11.20 13.51 16.09
C ASN A 11 -10.93 12.26 15.22
N ILE A 12 -9.68 12.05 14.80
CA ILE A 12 -9.29 10.82 14.10
C ILE A 12 -9.69 9.59 14.91
N LYS A 13 -10.06 8.51 14.21
CA LYS A 13 -10.37 7.22 14.84
C LYS A 13 -9.24 6.24 14.54
N LEU A 14 -8.29 6.15 15.46
CA LEU A 14 -7.15 5.24 15.36
C LEU A 14 -7.52 3.86 15.90
N GLU A 15 -7.24 2.83 15.12
CA GLU A 15 -7.33 1.42 15.47
C GLU A 15 -6.01 0.73 15.14
N ILE A 16 -5.59 -0.19 16.00
CA ILE A 16 -4.41 -1.04 15.77
C ILE A 16 -4.90 -2.46 15.58
N MET A 17 -4.70 -2.98 14.37
CA MET A 17 -4.96 -4.38 14.04
C MET A 17 -3.65 -5.16 14.14
N THR A 18 -3.64 -6.25 14.90
CA THR A 18 -2.49 -7.18 14.91
C THR A 18 -2.73 -8.29 13.91
N VAL A 19 -1.83 -8.45 12.94
CA VAL A 19 -2.01 -9.35 11.79
C VAL A 19 -0.90 -10.40 11.72
N GLY A 20 -1.18 -11.53 11.09
CA GLY A 20 -0.17 -12.53 10.79
C GLY A 20 0.29 -13.35 12.00
N VAL A 21 1.29 -14.21 11.79
CA VAL A 21 1.83 -15.06 12.87
C VAL A 21 2.56 -14.23 13.93
N ASP A 22 3.29 -13.21 13.47
CA ASP A 22 4.09 -12.32 14.32
C ASP A 22 3.24 -11.27 15.08
N LYS A 23 1.92 -11.27 14.89
CA LYS A 23 1.01 -10.25 15.42
C LYS A 23 1.48 -8.83 15.08
N THR A 24 1.97 -8.65 13.84
CA THR A 24 2.49 -7.39 13.33
C THR A 24 1.40 -6.32 13.44
N PRO A 25 1.67 -5.15 14.05
CA PRO A 25 0.68 -4.10 14.10
C PRO A 25 0.49 -3.47 12.72
N VAL A 26 -0.76 -3.13 12.40
CA VAL A 26 -1.19 -2.33 11.27
C VAL A 26 -2.06 -1.22 11.83
N ILE A 27 -1.73 0.03 11.52
CA ILE A 27 -2.47 1.20 11.99
C ILE A 27 -3.53 1.54 10.96
N VAL A 28 -4.77 1.68 11.39
CA VAL A 28 -5.89 2.13 10.58
C VAL A 28 -6.46 3.39 11.21
N ILE A 29 -6.53 4.47 10.46
CA ILE A 29 -7.03 5.77 10.93
C ILE A 29 -8.20 6.19 10.07
N ASP A 30 -9.40 6.15 10.64
CA ASP A 30 -10.61 6.64 9.99
C ASP A 30 -10.81 8.15 10.21
N ASN A 31 -11.43 8.80 9.22
CA ASN A 31 -11.67 10.25 9.20
C ASN A 31 -10.38 11.06 9.38
N PHE A 32 -9.31 10.66 8.67
CA PHE A 32 -7.97 11.19 8.88
C PHE A 32 -7.88 12.71 8.67
N ALA A 33 -8.41 13.20 7.56
CA ALA A 33 -8.50 14.62 7.24
C ALA A 33 -9.89 15.20 7.52
N ILE A 34 -9.99 16.52 7.61
CA ILE A 34 -11.28 17.22 7.65
C ILE A 34 -12.03 17.03 6.32
N ASP A 35 -11.31 17.12 5.20
CA ASP A 35 -11.82 16.92 3.84
C ASP A 35 -10.69 16.41 2.93
N THR A 36 -11.06 15.67 1.89
CA THR A 36 -10.17 15.18 0.80
C THR A 36 -10.47 15.85 -0.55
N HIS A 37 -11.45 16.78 -0.62
CA HIS A 37 -11.87 17.41 -1.87
C HIS A 37 -10.72 18.08 -2.64
N ASP A 38 -9.93 18.95 -1.98
CA ASP A 38 -8.89 19.73 -2.66
C ASP A 38 -7.75 18.86 -3.19
N ILE A 39 -7.37 17.80 -2.46
CA ILE A 39 -6.31 16.89 -2.90
C ILE A 39 -6.78 16.03 -4.08
N ILE A 40 -8.05 15.62 -4.10
CA ILE A 40 -8.65 14.92 -5.25
C ILE A 40 -8.77 15.87 -6.45
N ALA A 41 -9.25 17.10 -6.24
CA ALA A 41 -9.38 18.10 -7.30
C ALA A 41 -8.02 18.42 -7.95
N HIS A 42 -6.95 18.49 -7.15
CA HIS A 42 -5.60 18.62 -7.66
C HIS A 42 -5.17 17.41 -8.49
N ALA A 43 -5.43 16.18 -8.00
CA ALA A 43 -5.16 14.98 -8.78
C ALA A 43 -5.88 15.01 -10.13
N CYS A 44 -7.13 15.48 -10.18
CA CYS A 44 -7.89 15.57 -11.44
C CYS A 44 -7.38 16.63 -12.42
N SER A 45 -6.93 17.78 -11.93
CA SER A 45 -6.70 18.96 -12.77
C SER A 45 -5.23 19.29 -13.02
N HIS A 46 -4.32 18.79 -12.18
CA HIS A 46 -2.91 19.22 -12.20
C HIS A 46 -1.90 18.07 -12.14
N ALA A 47 -2.29 16.89 -11.67
CA ALA A 47 -1.34 15.78 -11.56
C ALA A 47 -1.10 15.10 -12.92
N GLU A 48 0.18 14.94 -13.28
CA GLU A 48 0.59 14.23 -14.49
C GLU A 48 0.83 12.76 -14.17
N PHE A 49 -0.18 11.93 -14.43
CA PHE A 49 -0.08 10.49 -14.24
C PHE A 49 0.66 9.81 -15.39
N LYS A 50 1.63 8.97 -15.04
CA LYS A 50 2.41 8.18 -15.99
C LYS A 50 2.66 6.77 -15.47
N ALA A 51 2.84 5.82 -16.38
CA ALA A 51 3.40 4.53 -16.01
C ALA A 51 4.83 4.73 -15.51
N LEU A 52 5.21 4.00 -14.47
CA LEU A 52 6.58 3.93 -14.01
C LEU A 52 7.15 2.58 -14.42
N ASP A 53 8.40 2.57 -14.87
CA ASP A 53 9.13 1.33 -15.12
C ASP A 53 9.54 0.67 -13.79
N ASN A 54 9.76 -0.65 -13.81
CA ASN A 54 10.27 -1.43 -12.66
C ASN A 54 9.46 -1.29 -11.37
N THR A 55 8.14 -1.11 -11.47
CA THR A 55 7.23 -1.09 -10.32
C THR A 55 6.35 -2.34 -10.30
N TYR A 56 6.05 -2.84 -9.09
CA TYR A 56 5.02 -3.85 -8.88
C TYR A 56 3.61 -3.27 -8.95
N TYR A 57 3.47 -1.94 -9.00
CA TYR A 57 2.18 -1.30 -9.05
C TYR A 57 1.55 -1.39 -10.46
N PRO A 58 0.34 -1.95 -10.61
CA PRO A 58 -0.27 -2.23 -11.90
C PRO A 58 -1.07 -1.03 -12.45
N GLY A 59 -0.39 0.11 -12.63
CA GLY A 59 -1.02 1.29 -13.20
C GLY A 59 -0.15 2.54 -13.28
N ILE A 60 -0.78 3.70 -13.18
CA ILE A 60 -0.15 5.01 -13.35
C ILE A 60 -0.02 5.74 -12.02
N ARG A 61 1.03 6.56 -11.93
CA ARG A 61 1.38 7.34 -10.74
C ARG A 61 1.71 8.78 -11.09
N ALA A 62 1.45 9.68 -10.16
CA ALA A 62 1.86 11.09 -10.22
C ALA A 62 2.45 11.52 -8.87
N PRO A 63 3.42 12.45 -8.80
CA PRO A 63 3.97 12.93 -7.53
C PRO A 63 2.91 13.54 -6.61
N LEU A 64 3.04 13.33 -5.30
CA LEU A 64 2.20 14.02 -4.31
C LEU A 64 2.71 15.45 -4.05
N PRO A 65 1.82 16.40 -3.71
CA PRO A 65 2.22 17.72 -3.24
C PRO A 65 3.06 17.64 -1.96
N LYS A 66 4.09 18.49 -1.87
CA LYS A 66 5.03 18.47 -0.75
C LYS A 66 4.36 18.75 0.60
N ASP A 67 3.49 19.75 0.67
CA ASP A 67 2.85 20.14 1.93
C ASP A 67 1.86 19.09 2.42
N TYR A 68 1.13 18.44 1.49
CA TYR A 68 0.34 17.25 1.80
C TYR A 68 1.18 16.18 2.52
N ILE A 69 2.35 15.82 1.96
CA ILE A 69 3.25 14.82 2.54
C ILE A 69 3.68 15.27 3.95
N ILE A 70 4.10 16.53 4.11
CA ILE A 70 4.54 17.07 5.40
C ILE A 70 3.41 16.98 6.44
N ASN A 71 2.19 17.40 6.09
CA ASN A 71 1.05 17.36 7.01
C ASN A 71 0.70 15.93 7.42
N VAL A 72 0.70 14.98 6.48
CA VAL A 72 0.43 13.57 6.80
C VAL A 72 1.50 13.00 7.73
N LEU A 73 2.79 13.21 7.42
CA LEU A 73 3.89 12.66 8.21
C LEU A 73 3.96 13.27 9.62
N GLN A 74 3.72 14.58 9.75
CA GLN A 74 3.66 15.23 11.07
C GLN A 74 2.54 14.66 11.95
N ALA A 75 1.41 14.28 11.35
CA ALA A 75 0.27 13.74 12.07
C ALA A 75 0.53 12.33 12.64
N ILE A 76 1.28 11.49 11.92
CA ILE A 76 1.44 10.07 12.26
C ILE A 76 2.79 9.71 12.89
N TYR A 77 3.75 10.65 12.87
CA TYR A 77 5.12 10.38 13.31
C TYR A 77 5.20 9.78 14.72
N GLN A 78 4.52 10.40 15.69
CA GLN A 78 4.57 9.97 17.08
C GLN A 78 3.92 8.58 17.28
N ASP A 79 2.79 8.34 16.62
CA ASP A 79 2.08 7.06 16.69
C ASP A 79 2.95 5.93 16.12
N ILE A 80 3.59 6.14 14.97
CA ILE A 80 4.49 5.14 14.38
C ILE A 80 5.67 4.87 15.32
N CYS A 81 6.31 5.92 15.85
CA CYS A 81 7.42 5.79 16.79
C CYS A 81 7.04 4.95 18.02
N HIS A 82 5.86 5.21 18.59
CA HIS A 82 5.38 4.52 19.77
C HIS A 82 4.96 3.07 19.48
N ILE A 83 4.11 2.86 18.47
CA ILE A 83 3.51 1.55 18.17
C ILE A 83 4.56 0.54 17.72
N TYR A 84 5.53 0.97 16.91
CA TYR A 84 6.58 0.10 16.40
C TYR A 84 7.88 0.13 17.23
N ASN A 85 7.87 0.83 18.38
CA ASN A 85 9.04 1.00 19.25
C ASN A 85 10.30 1.42 18.48
N ILE A 86 10.17 2.46 17.66
CA ILE A 86 11.27 2.93 16.81
C ILE A 86 12.45 3.38 17.69
N PRO A 87 13.67 2.87 17.46
CA PRO A 87 14.84 3.30 18.22
C PRO A 87 15.10 4.81 18.07
N GLN A 88 15.33 5.49 19.20
CA GLN A 88 15.57 6.94 19.27
C GLN A 88 16.62 7.51 18.29
N PRO A 89 17.75 6.84 17.98
CA PRO A 89 18.73 7.41 17.05
C PRO A 89 18.24 7.44 15.59
N LEU A 90 17.21 6.68 15.22
CA LEU A 90 16.74 6.60 13.83
C LEU A 90 15.91 7.83 13.47
N GLN A 91 16.07 8.32 12.25
CA GLN A 91 15.33 9.46 11.74
C GLN A 91 14.35 9.04 10.66
N LEU A 92 13.15 9.64 10.65
CA LEU A 92 12.22 9.46 9.55
C LEU A 92 12.81 10.06 8.27
N LYS A 93 12.92 9.23 7.23
CA LYS A 93 13.30 9.62 5.87
C LYS A 93 12.15 9.29 4.92
N PRO A 94 11.48 10.30 4.33
CA PRO A 94 10.56 10.06 3.22
C PRO A 94 11.31 9.41 2.06
N GLN A 95 10.69 8.43 1.42
CA GLN A 95 11.24 7.71 0.28
C GLN A 95 10.48 8.18 -0.96
N GLU A 96 9.45 7.44 -1.35
CA GLU A 96 8.59 7.73 -2.50
C GLU A 96 7.22 8.23 -2.04
N ALA A 97 6.60 9.11 -2.82
CA ALA A 97 5.29 9.66 -2.50
C ALA A 97 4.49 9.95 -3.78
N TYR A 98 3.43 9.16 -4.01
CA TYR A 98 2.69 9.18 -5.27
C TYR A 98 1.17 9.12 -5.07
N PHE A 99 0.43 9.90 -5.85
CA PHE A 99 -0.90 9.48 -6.27
C PHE A 99 -0.78 8.21 -7.10
N SER A 100 -1.68 7.26 -6.89
CA SER A 100 -1.67 5.98 -7.59
C SER A 100 -3.06 5.61 -8.08
N LEU A 101 -3.15 5.11 -9.32
CA LEU A 101 -4.38 4.63 -9.97
C LEU A 101 -4.10 3.32 -10.69
N ILE A 102 -4.98 2.33 -10.51
CA ILE A 102 -4.87 1.05 -11.21
C ILE A 102 -5.40 1.23 -12.62
N THR A 103 -4.62 0.87 -13.63
CA THR A 103 -5.01 1.04 -15.04
C THR A 103 -4.60 -0.14 -15.92
N THR A 104 -3.80 -1.06 -15.40
CA THR A 104 -3.37 -2.24 -16.14
C THR A 104 -4.50 -3.27 -16.14
N ALA A 105 -4.97 -3.67 -17.32
CA ALA A 105 -5.91 -4.78 -17.44
C ALA A 105 -5.25 -6.11 -17.01
N ALA A 106 -6.05 -7.04 -16.46
CA ALA A 106 -5.58 -8.35 -16.01
C ALA A 106 -4.69 -9.09 -17.03
N THR A 107 -5.08 -9.05 -18.32
CA THR A 107 -4.36 -9.67 -19.44
C THR A 107 -3.00 -9.04 -19.77
N LYS A 108 -2.70 -7.86 -19.21
CA LYS A 108 -1.43 -7.14 -19.41
C LYS A 108 -0.52 -7.18 -18.19
N LEU A 109 -0.92 -7.87 -17.11
CA LEU A 109 -0.11 -7.97 -15.91
C LEU A 109 1.17 -8.77 -16.17
N SER A 110 2.30 -8.27 -15.69
CA SER A 110 3.52 -9.07 -15.56
C SER A 110 3.33 -10.18 -14.53
N LEU A 111 4.22 -11.18 -14.50
CA LEU A 111 4.12 -12.27 -13.53
C LEU A 111 4.10 -11.75 -12.08
N LEU A 112 4.97 -10.80 -11.74
CA LEU A 112 5.07 -10.25 -10.38
C LEU A 112 3.85 -9.40 -9.98
N GLN A 113 3.09 -8.88 -10.95
CA GLN A 113 1.84 -8.16 -10.68
C GLN A 113 0.63 -9.10 -10.45
N ARG A 114 0.80 -10.40 -10.68
CA ARG A 114 -0.24 -11.44 -10.48
C ARG A 114 -0.16 -12.12 -9.12
N MET A 115 0.75 -11.68 -8.25
CA MET A 115 1.00 -12.26 -6.94
C MET A 115 1.21 -11.19 -5.85
N PRO A 116 1.02 -11.54 -4.57
CA PRO A 116 1.37 -10.65 -3.47
C PRO A 116 2.86 -10.28 -3.50
N HIS A 117 3.16 -9.06 -3.11
CA HIS A 117 4.53 -8.54 -3.03
C HIS A 117 4.80 -7.98 -1.63
N PHE A 118 6.06 -7.71 -1.36
CA PHE A 118 6.51 -6.90 -0.22
C PHE A 118 7.35 -5.75 -0.80
N ASP A 119 7.36 -4.59 -0.13
CA ASP A 119 8.08 -3.41 -0.61
C ASP A 119 9.59 -3.55 -0.38
N THR A 120 9.97 -4.07 0.78
CA THR A 120 11.37 -4.23 1.18
C THR A 120 11.49 -5.19 2.36
N SER A 121 12.64 -5.84 2.51
CA SER A 121 12.96 -6.67 3.67
C SER A 121 13.56 -5.88 4.84
N ARG A 122 13.79 -4.57 4.67
CA ARG A 122 14.39 -3.68 5.67
C ARG A 122 13.41 -3.41 6.83
N PRO A 123 13.89 -3.42 8.08
CA PRO A 123 13.06 -3.05 9.22
C PRO A 123 12.71 -1.55 9.18
N PHE A 124 11.64 -1.17 9.87
CA PHE A 124 11.19 0.22 10.01
C PHE A 124 10.96 0.98 8.71
N TYR A 125 10.68 0.25 7.63
CA TYR A 125 10.13 0.77 6.40
C TYR A 125 8.61 0.57 6.39
N PHE A 126 7.87 1.62 6.09
CA PHE A 126 6.40 1.61 6.15
C PHE A 126 5.78 2.15 4.86
N ALA A 127 4.70 1.51 4.44
CA ALA A 127 3.78 2.04 3.47
C ALA A 127 2.65 2.78 4.21
N VAL A 128 2.36 4.01 3.79
CA VAL A 128 1.29 4.87 4.30
C VAL A 128 0.33 5.14 3.14
N LEU A 129 -0.87 4.57 3.19
CA LEU A 129 -1.87 4.69 2.14
C LEU A 129 -3.05 5.53 2.65
N HIS A 130 -3.34 6.64 1.97
CA HIS A 130 -4.58 7.40 2.17
C HIS A 130 -5.55 7.09 1.03
N TYR A 131 -6.70 6.51 1.37
CA TYR A 131 -7.80 6.24 0.44
C TYR A 131 -8.61 7.53 0.22
N LEU A 132 -8.60 8.06 -1.02
CA LEU A 132 -9.10 9.41 -1.28
C LEU A 132 -10.53 9.42 -1.82
N ASN A 133 -10.85 8.59 -2.80
CA ASN A 133 -12.13 8.65 -3.52
C ASN A 133 -13.30 8.11 -2.69
N ASN A 134 -14.50 8.59 -3.01
CA ASN A 134 -15.73 8.35 -2.25
C ASN A 134 -16.46 7.02 -2.58
N ASP A 135 -16.01 6.28 -3.59
CA ASP A 135 -16.64 5.02 -4.00
C ASP A 135 -16.04 3.80 -3.26
N ASN A 136 -16.72 2.67 -3.36
CA ASN A 136 -16.27 1.39 -2.84
C ASN A 136 -15.24 0.78 -3.80
N HIS A 137 -13.98 0.81 -3.41
CA HIS A 137 -12.87 0.23 -4.15
C HIS A 137 -12.31 -1.04 -3.49
N GLY A 138 -11.40 -1.71 -4.21
CA GLY A 138 -10.71 -2.89 -3.72
C GLY A 138 -9.94 -2.67 -2.40
N ASN A 139 -10.07 -3.63 -1.49
CA ASN A 139 -9.39 -3.65 -0.20
C ASN A 139 -7.86 -3.78 -0.36
N THR A 140 -7.12 -3.52 0.71
CA THR A 140 -5.73 -3.98 0.81
C THR A 140 -5.74 -5.36 1.46
N GLY A 141 -5.26 -6.37 0.76
CA GLY A 141 -5.15 -7.75 1.24
C GLY A 141 -3.76 -8.05 1.76
N LEU A 142 -3.69 -8.79 2.87
CA LEU A 142 -2.46 -9.31 3.45
C LEU A 142 -2.41 -10.82 3.27
N PHE A 143 -1.26 -11.31 2.83
CA PHE A 143 -1.09 -12.68 2.36
C PHE A 143 0.01 -13.42 3.08
N ARG A 144 -0.13 -14.73 3.14
CA ARG A 144 0.91 -15.65 3.62
C ARG A 144 1.34 -16.54 2.47
N HIS A 145 2.65 -16.68 2.28
CA HIS A 145 3.23 -17.61 1.33
C HIS A 145 3.13 -19.04 1.88
N LYS A 146 2.23 -19.85 1.29
CA LYS A 146 1.86 -21.17 1.81
C LYS A 146 3.05 -22.14 1.94
N PRO A 147 3.97 -22.26 0.95
CA PRO A 147 5.10 -23.19 1.05
C PRO A 147 6.02 -22.93 2.26
N THR A 148 6.21 -21.67 2.64
CA THR A 148 7.12 -21.29 3.73
C THR A 148 6.41 -20.94 5.04
N GLY A 149 5.10 -20.67 5.00
CA GLY A 149 4.36 -20.10 6.13
C GLY A 149 4.63 -18.62 6.42
N LEU A 150 5.49 -17.94 5.65
CA LEU A 150 5.87 -16.55 5.86
C LEU A 150 4.77 -15.57 5.39
N ASP A 151 4.35 -14.66 6.27
CA ASP A 151 3.55 -13.47 5.90
C ASP A 151 4.34 -12.15 5.97
N LYS A 152 5.54 -12.19 6.55
CA LYS A 152 6.47 -11.07 6.68
C LYS A 152 7.85 -11.46 6.16
N ILE A 153 8.38 -10.73 5.18
CA ILE A 153 9.66 -11.00 4.53
C ILE A 153 10.72 -10.06 5.10
N GLU A 154 11.76 -10.65 5.66
CA GLU A 154 12.83 -9.96 6.39
C GLU A 154 14.21 -10.34 5.83
N ALA A 155 15.24 -9.57 6.18
CA ALA A 155 16.59 -9.80 5.68
C ALA A 155 17.10 -11.24 5.89
N HIS A 156 16.70 -11.90 6.99
CA HIS A 156 17.14 -13.25 7.31
C HIS A 156 16.38 -14.37 6.58
N ASN A 157 15.21 -14.09 5.98
CA ASN A 157 14.35 -15.10 5.35
C ASN A 157 14.02 -14.81 3.87
N VAL A 158 14.46 -13.67 3.33
CA VAL A 158 14.16 -13.25 1.95
C VAL A 158 14.64 -14.26 0.91
N GLU A 159 15.83 -14.84 1.06
CA GLU A 159 16.35 -15.85 0.13
C GLU A 159 15.49 -17.12 0.17
N THR A 160 15.14 -17.58 1.38
CA THR A 160 14.24 -18.73 1.55
C THR A 160 12.89 -18.49 0.88
N TYR A 161 12.32 -17.30 1.04
CA TYR A 161 11.08 -16.93 0.37
C TYR A 161 11.22 -16.95 -1.16
N LEU A 162 12.22 -16.24 -1.70
CA LEU A 162 12.41 -16.11 -3.15
C LEU A 162 12.68 -17.47 -3.82
N THR A 163 13.56 -18.29 -3.25
CA THR A 163 13.85 -19.64 -3.76
C THR A 163 12.62 -20.52 -3.72
N SER A 164 11.85 -20.49 -2.63
CA SER A 164 10.64 -21.30 -2.52
C SER A 164 9.53 -20.85 -3.47
N ALA A 165 9.35 -19.54 -3.65
CA ALA A 165 8.36 -18.99 -4.57
C ALA A 165 8.72 -19.29 -6.03
N GLN A 166 10.00 -19.19 -6.40
CA GLN A 166 10.47 -19.59 -7.72
C GLN A 166 10.27 -21.08 -7.96
N ARG A 167 10.65 -21.93 -7.02
CA ARG A 167 10.42 -23.38 -7.12
C ARG A 167 8.94 -23.73 -7.30
N PHE A 168 8.05 -23.04 -6.59
CA PHE A 168 6.61 -23.24 -6.76
C PHE A 168 6.17 -22.94 -8.20
N ILE A 169 6.68 -21.85 -8.79
CA ILE A 169 6.41 -21.49 -10.21
C ILE A 169 7.00 -22.53 -11.15
N ASP A 170 8.21 -23.02 -10.90
CA ASP A 170 8.88 -24.01 -11.75
C ASP A 170 8.10 -25.34 -11.76
N ASP A 171 7.59 -25.76 -10.60
CA ASP A 171 6.88 -27.03 -10.42
C ASP A 171 5.40 -26.97 -10.88
N ASN A 172 4.74 -25.81 -10.79
CA ASN A 172 3.28 -25.66 -11.01
C ASN A 172 2.90 -24.74 -12.18
N GLY A 173 3.88 -24.05 -12.78
CA GLY A 173 3.68 -23.03 -13.79
C GLY A 173 3.39 -21.63 -13.23
N GLU A 174 3.39 -20.64 -14.12
CA GLU A 174 3.06 -19.26 -13.78
C GLU A 174 1.59 -19.11 -13.31
N SER A 175 1.36 -18.15 -12.41
CA SER A 175 0.00 -17.74 -12.06
C SER A 175 -0.75 -17.22 -13.30
N PRO A 176 -2.06 -17.52 -13.44
CA PRO A 176 -2.89 -16.99 -14.53
C PRO A 176 -2.81 -15.47 -14.64
N GLN A 177 -3.04 -14.91 -15.84
CA GLN A 177 -3.07 -13.46 -16.09
C GLN A 177 -4.27 -12.77 -15.44
N THR A 178 -4.25 -12.68 -14.12
CA THR A 178 -5.28 -12.06 -13.30
C THR A 178 -4.68 -11.54 -11.99
N TYR A 179 -5.42 -10.66 -11.32
CA TYR A 179 -5.04 -10.16 -10.01
C TYR A 179 -5.17 -11.25 -8.94
N CYS A 180 -4.21 -11.31 -8.01
CA CYS A 180 -4.33 -12.14 -6.82
C CYS A 180 -5.26 -11.46 -5.80
N ILE A 181 -6.55 -11.85 -5.83
CA ILE A 181 -7.61 -11.26 -5.00
C ILE A 181 -8.18 -12.23 -3.94
N ARG A 182 -7.66 -13.46 -3.88
CA ARG A 182 -8.09 -14.52 -2.96
C ARG A 182 -6.97 -15.54 -2.77
N SER A 183 -7.12 -16.40 -1.76
CA SER A 183 -6.24 -17.56 -1.57
C SER A 183 -6.21 -18.45 -2.81
N ASN A 184 -5.04 -18.99 -3.11
CA ASN A 184 -4.78 -20.01 -4.14
C ASN A 184 -3.75 -21.01 -3.60
N GLU A 185 -3.20 -21.91 -4.43
CA GLU A 185 -2.22 -22.91 -3.97
C GLU A 185 -0.89 -22.31 -3.49
N HIS A 186 -0.54 -21.10 -3.95
CA HIS A 186 0.73 -20.44 -3.64
C HIS A 186 0.61 -19.51 -2.41
N PHE A 187 -0.51 -18.80 -2.27
CA PHE A 187 -0.73 -17.79 -1.23
C PHE A 187 -2.07 -17.94 -0.53
N GLU A 188 -2.09 -17.65 0.77
CA GLU A 188 -3.27 -17.55 1.61
C GLU A 188 -3.58 -16.07 1.88
N LEU A 189 -4.76 -15.60 1.49
CA LEU A 189 -5.30 -14.30 1.91
C LEU A 189 -5.89 -14.45 3.32
N TYR A 190 -5.19 -13.96 4.34
CA TYR A 190 -5.58 -14.18 5.74
C TYR A 190 -6.19 -12.94 6.40
N GLN A 191 -5.97 -11.74 5.84
CA GLN A 191 -6.52 -10.49 6.37
C GLN A 191 -6.82 -9.51 5.24
N GLN A 192 -7.85 -8.69 5.41
CA GLN A 192 -8.15 -7.57 4.53
C GLN A 192 -8.39 -6.30 5.34
N ILE A 193 -7.95 -5.18 4.79
CA ILE A 193 -8.20 -3.84 5.30
C ILE A 193 -9.16 -3.18 4.32
N ALA A 194 -10.39 -2.97 4.77
CA ALA A 194 -11.44 -2.43 3.93
C ALA A 194 -11.06 -1.06 3.36
N TYR A 195 -11.30 -0.85 2.07
CA TYR A 195 -11.27 0.49 1.50
C TYR A 195 -12.39 1.32 2.13
N LYS A 196 -12.05 2.54 2.55
CA LYS A 196 -12.99 3.52 3.07
C LYS A 196 -12.47 4.91 2.70
N PRO A 197 -13.31 5.81 2.18
CA PRO A 197 -12.89 7.18 1.88
C PRO A 197 -12.33 7.85 3.14
N ASN A 198 -11.26 8.63 2.99
CA ASN A 198 -10.59 9.36 4.08
C ASN A 198 -10.06 8.45 5.21
N ARG A 199 -9.71 7.21 4.87
CA ARG A 199 -8.97 6.27 5.73
C ARG A 199 -7.49 6.32 5.40
N LEU A 200 -6.66 6.43 6.42
CA LEU A 200 -5.23 6.20 6.35
C LEU A 200 -4.91 4.79 6.86
N VAL A 201 -4.01 4.08 6.17
CA VAL A 201 -3.53 2.76 6.58
C VAL A 201 -2.01 2.78 6.59
N ILE A 202 -1.40 2.28 7.67
CA ILE A 202 0.06 2.21 7.83
C ILE A 202 0.45 0.78 8.18
N TYR A 203 1.33 0.19 7.39
CA TYR A 203 1.84 -1.16 7.64
C TYR A 203 3.32 -1.29 7.26
N PRO A 204 4.07 -2.22 7.90
CA PRO A 204 5.46 -2.47 7.52
C PRO A 204 5.56 -2.99 6.08
N GLY A 205 6.49 -2.44 5.30
CA GLY A 205 6.73 -2.85 3.91
C GLY A 205 7.22 -4.30 3.75
N GLN A 206 7.52 -4.98 4.86
CA GLN A 206 7.89 -6.39 4.91
C GLN A 206 6.68 -7.33 4.76
N LEU A 207 5.45 -6.86 5.04
CA LEU A 207 4.26 -7.71 4.92
C LEU A 207 3.97 -8.02 3.46
N LEU A 208 3.66 -9.29 3.16
CA LEU A 208 3.16 -9.69 1.85
C LEU A 208 1.75 -9.14 1.65
N HIS A 209 1.55 -8.37 0.58
CA HIS A 209 0.30 -7.68 0.33
C HIS A 209 -0.01 -7.55 -1.16
N SER A 210 -1.30 -7.36 -1.45
CA SER A 210 -1.81 -7.06 -2.79
C SER A 210 -3.11 -6.26 -2.67
N ILE A 211 -3.52 -5.63 -3.76
CA ILE A 211 -4.83 -4.99 -3.84
C ILE A 211 -5.86 -6.06 -4.21
N ILE A 212 -6.97 -6.12 -3.48
CA ILE A 212 -8.12 -6.96 -3.80
C ILE A 212 -8.94 -6.27 -4.89
N VAL A 213 -8.35 -6.20 -6.09
CA VAL A 213 -8.85 -5.42 -7.22
C VAL A 213 -10.26 -5.85 -7.60
N SER A 214 -11.16 -4.89 -7.70
CA SER A 214 -12.44 -5.01 -8.39
C SER A 214 -12.27 -4.48 -9.82
N PRO A 215 -12.19 -5.34 -10.86
CA PRO A 215 -11.89 -4.88 -12.22
C PRO A 215 -12.84 -3.82 -12.76
N GLU A 216 -14.10 -3.88 -12.37
CA GLU A 216 -15.15 -2.94 -12.80
C GLU A 216 -15.05 -1.55 -12.17
N LYS A 217 -14.39 -1.44 -11.00
CA LYS A 217 -14.37 -0.20 -10.20
C LYS A 217 -12.98 0.40 -10.04
N ASP A 218 -11.95 -0.44 -10.04
CA ASP A 218 -10.61 0.00 -9.70
C ASP A 218 -9.76 0.33 -10.93
N ILE A 219 -9.99 -0.36 -12.05
CA ILE A 219 -9.21 -0.22 -13.29
C ILE A 219 -9.76 0.95 -14.11
N ASP A 220 -9.36 2.16 -13.74
CA ASP A 220 -9.77 3.39 -14.39
C ASP A 220 -8.69 4.48 -14.23
N PRO A 221 -8.19 5.09 -15.32
CA PRO A 221 -7.20 6.16 -15.25
C PRO A 221 -7.76 7.48 -14.73
N ASN A 222 -9.07 7.64 -14.57
CA ASN A 222 -9.67 8.88 -14.11
C ASN A 222 -9.57 8.99 -12.57
N PRO A 223 -8.88 10.02 -12.02
CA PRO A 223 -8.74 10.19 -10.58
C PRO A 223 -10.04 10.40 -9.81
N LYS A 224 -11.18 10.68 -10.47
CA LYS A 224 -12.50 10.80 -9.81
C LYS A 224 -13.21 9.46 -9.58
N THR A 225 -12.97 8.50 -10.47
CA THR A 225 -13.78 7.27 -10.57
C THR A 225 -12.95 6.02 -10.37
N GLY A 226 -11.65 6.05 -10.67
CA GLY A 226 -10.72 4.97 -10.35
C GLY A 226 -10.34 4.93 -8.88
N ARG A 227 -9.63 3.86 -8.48
CA ARG A 227 -9.14 3.69 -7.11
C ARG A 227 -7.98 4.63 -6.83
N LEU A 228 -8.27 5.89 -6.54
CA LEU A 228 -7.26 6.90 -6.20
C LEU A 228 -6.78 6.72 -4.75
N THR A 229 -5.47 6.57 -4.59
CA THR A 229 -4.80 6.60 -3.29
C THR A 229 -3.60 7.54 -3.32
N ALA A 230 -3.31 8.16 -2.18
CA ALA A 230 -2.02 8.79 -1.93
C ALA A 230 -1.16 7.80 -1.13
N ASN A 231 -0.05 7.36 -1.73
CA ASN A 231 0.85 6.39 -1.15
C ASN A 231 2.16 7.09 -0.80
N ILE A 232 2.52 7.09 0.49
CA ILE A 232 3.78 7.64 1.00
C ILE A 232 4.56 6.49 1.61
N PHE A 233 5.81 6.35 1.20
CA PHE A 233 6.73 5.37 1.77
C PHE A 233 7.76 6.09 2.64
N ILE A 234 8.00 5.55 3.83
CA ILE A 234 8.94 6.12 4.79
C ILE A 234 9.85 5.03 5.36
N GLU A 235 11.02 5.44 5.81
CA GLU A 235 11.98 4.55 6.47
C GLU A 235 12.58 5.29 7.66
N PHE A 236 12.77 4.60 8.78
CA PHE A 236 13.58 5.10 9.89
C PHE A 236 14.98 4.51 9.78
N LYS A 237 15.99 5.37 9.58
CA LYS A 237 17.39 4.99 9.42
C LYS A 237 18.35 6.07 9.92
#